data_AF-A0A9D5LZE9-F1
#
_entry.id   AF-A0A9D5LZE9-F1
#
_cell.length_a   1.000
_cell.length_b   1.000
_cell.length_c   1.000
_cell.angle_alpha   90.00
_cell.angle_beta   90.00
_cell.angle_gamma   90.00
#
_symmetry.space_group_name_H-M   'P 1'
#
loop_
_entity.id
_entity.type
_entity.pdbx_description
1 polymer ?
#
loop_
_entity_poly.entity_id
_entity_poly.type
_entity_poly.pdbx_seq_one_letter_code
_entity_poly.pdbx_strand_id
1 'polypeptide(L)'
;MAYLYSIFVCYNKTGKPPFRALVCDYTNDTVTYDIDDEYMLGDALLIAPIYDRRVYFPESRWYDFWTHKVYESGWYDIKSDKITVFIKENVILPIL
;
A
#
# COMPACT_ATOMS: atom_id res chain seq x y z
N MET A 1 -4.72 -12.55 10.47
CA MET A 1 -5.44 -13.28 9.40
C MET A 1 -6.77 -12.60 9.01
N ALA A 2 -7.42 -11.86 9.92
CA ALA A 2 -8.70 -11.19 9.68
C ALA A 2 -8.70 -10.19 8.49
N TYR A 3 -7.68 -9.34 8.35
CA TYR A 3 -7.61 -8.39 7.23
C TYR A 3 -7.54 -9.07 5.85
N LEU A 4 -6.68 -10.10 5.71
CA LEU A 4 -6.55 -10.81 4.44
C LEU A 4 -7.89 -11.47 4.06
N TYR A 5 -8.58 -12.05 5.04
CA TYR A 5 -9.90 -12.63 4.82
C TYR A 5 -10.92 -11.56 4.37
N SER A 6 -10.96 -10.40 5.03
CA SER A 6 -11.93 -9.34 4.68
C SER A 6 -11.73 -8.82 3.25
N ILE A 7 -10.49 -8.70 2.78
CA ILE A 7 -10.23 -8.27 1.39
C ILE A 7 -10.59 -9.34 0.37
N PHE A 8 -10.43 -10.64 0.69
CA PHE A 8 -10.89 -11.73 -0.18
C PHE A 8 -12.41 -11.85 -0.22
N VAL A 9 -13.10 -11.57 0.90
CA VAL A 9 -14.56 -11.45 0.91
C VAL A 9 -15.01 -10.27 0.04
N CYS A 10 -14.31 -9.13 0.11
CA CYS A 10 -14.57 -7.98 -0.75
C CYS A 10 -14.37 -8.33 -2.24
N TYR A 11 -13.28 -9.02 -2.56
CA TYR A 11 -12.99 -9.50 -3.92
C TYR A 11 -14.12 -10.41 -4.45
N ASN A 12 -14.57 -11.39 -3.65
CA ASN A 12 -15.66 -12.28 -4.05
C ASN A 12 -16.97 -11.51 -4.35
N LYS A 13 -17.24 -10.43 -3.62
CA LYS A 13 -18.47 -9.64 -3.76
C LYS A 13 -18.42 -8.59 -4.88
N THR A 14 -17.26 -7.98 -5.10
CA THR A 14 -17.12 -6.77 -5.94
C THR A 14 -16.27 -7.00 -7.19
N GLY A 15 -15.47 -8.07 -7.21
CA GLY A 15 -14.46 -8.31 -8.23
C GLY A 15 -13.19 -7.45 -8.07
N LYS A 16 -13.12 -6.56 -7.07
CA LYS A 16 -11.94 -5.70 -6.83
C LYS A 16 -10.74 -6.55 -6.37
N PRO A 17 -9.63 -6.63 -7.11
CA PRO A 17 -8.52 -7.51 -6.77
C PRO A 17 -7.89 -7.17 -5.40
N PRO A 18 -7.57 -8.18 -4.57
CA PRO A 18 -6.99 -7.96 -3.25
C PRO A 18 -5.55 -7.45 -3.34
N PHE A 19 -4.79 -7.88 -4.35
CA PHE A 19 -3.47 -7.37 -4.69
C PHE A 19 -3.58 -6.64 -6.03
N ARG A 20 -3.09 -5.41 -6.11
CA ARG A 20 -3.21 -4.62 -7.35
C ARG A 20 -2.17 -3.51 -7.44
N ALA A 21 -1.82 -3.14 -8.67
CA ALA A 21 -0.98 -2.00 -8.94
C ALA A 21 -1.60 -0.70 -8.41
N LEU A 22 -0.77 0.28 -8.09
CA LEU A 22 -1.22 1.58 -7.56
C LEU A 22 -2.21 2.27 -8.50
N VAL A 23 -1.97 2.20 -9.81
CA VAL A 23 -2.84 2.79 -10.86
C VAL A 23 -4.29 2.30 -10.79
N CYS A 24 -4.57 1.12 -10.24
CA CYS A 24 -5.93 0.63 -10.10
C CYS A 24 -6.78 1.45 -9.11
N ASP A 25 -6.16 2.05 -8.09
CA ASP A 25 -6.83 2.93 -7.12
C ASP A 25 -6.60 4.41 -7.40
N TYR A 26 -5.48 4.74 -8.06
CA TYR A 26 -5.02 6.11 -8.29
C TYR A 26 -4.97 6.43 -9.79
N THR A 27 -6.08 6.21 -10.50
CA THR A 27 -6.16 6.32 -11.97
C THR A 27 -5.83 7.71 -12.50
N ASN A 28 -6.04 8.77 -11.71
CA ASN A 28 -5.73 10.16 -12.08
C ASN A 28 -4.27 10.54 -11.83
N ASP A 29 -3.49 9.68 -11.17
CA ASP A 29 -2.10 9.91 -10.84
C ASP A 29 -1.20 9.18 -11.85
N THR A 30 -0.70 9.91 -12.83
CA THR A 30 0.12 9.36 -13.91
C THR A 30 1.45 8.80 -13.42
N VAL A 31 1.93 9.22 -12.24
CA VAL A 31 3.16 8.67 -11.66
C VAL A 31 3.01 7.17 -11.39
N THR A 32 1.79 6.72 -11.06
CA THR A 32 1.52 5.32 -10.71
C THR A 32 1.52 4.36 -11.89
N TYR A 33 1.57 4.87 -13.13
CA TYR A 33 1.44 4.05 -14.33
C TYR A 33 2.71 3.25 -14.61
N ASP A 34 3.86 3.82 -14.26
CA ASP A 34 5.19 3.23 -14.47
C ASP A 34 5.71 2.49 -13.21
N ILE A 35 4.88 2.34 -12.18
CA ILE A 35 5.26 1.65 -10.93
C ILE A 35 4.80 0.20 -11.00
N ASP A 36 5.76 -0.71 -11.14
CA ASP A 36 5.55 -2.16 -11.28
C ASP A 36 6.03 -2.97 -10.06
N ASP A 37 6.61 -2.28 -9.08
CA ASP A 37 7.34 -2.86 -7.96
C ASP A 37 6.83 -2.37 -6.59
N GLU A 38 5.64 -1.76 -6.59
CA GLU A 38 4.83 -1.40 -5.41
C GLU A 38 3.38 -1.78 -5.69
N TYR A 39 2.66 -2.23 -4.66
CA TYR A 39 1.26 -2.64 -4.84
C TYR A 39 0.41 -2.34 -3.61
N MET A 40 -0.88 -2.15 -3.87
CA MET A 40 -1.91 -2.08 -2.84
C MET A 40 -2.35 -3.49 -2.45
N LEU A 41 -2.37 -3.75 -1.14
CA LEU A 41 -3.00 -4.90 -0.53
C LEU A 41 -4.29 -4.44 0.16
N GLY A 42 -5.42 -4.74 -0.47
CA GLY A 42 -6.69 -4.12 -0.10
C GLY A 42 -6.63 -2.60 -0.20
N ASP A 43 -7.53 -1.89 0.48
CA ASP A 43 -7.60 -0.43 0.42
C ASP A 43 -6.70 0.28 1.44
N ALA A 44 -5.97 -0.48 2.28
CA ALA A 44 -5.34 0.05 3.48
C ALA A 44 -3.82 -0.08 3.50
N LEU A 45 -3.24 -1.03 2.75
CA LEU A 45 -1.81 -1.31 2.83
C LEU A 45 -1.14 -1.07 1.47
N LEU A 46 -0.01 -0.36 1.48
CA LEU A 46 0.94 -0.30 0.37
C LEU A 46 2.16 -1.14 0.74
N ILE A 47 2.56 -2.01 -0.16
CA ILE A 47 3.68 -2.94 0.03
C ILE A 47 4.75 -2.64 -1.03
N ALA A 48 5.99 -2.41 -0.58
CA ALA A 48 7.17 -2.36 -1.45
C ALA A 48 8.15 -3.47 -1.00
N PRO A 49 8.14 -4.64 -1.66
CA PRO A 49 8.83 -5.83 -1.18
C PRO A 49 10.34 -5.86 -1.47
N ILE A 50 10.86 -4.86 -2.18
CA ILE A 50 12.28 -4.73 -2.51
C ILE A 50 12.97 -3.84 -1.46
N TYR A 51 14.13 -4.28 -0.99
CA TYR A 51 14.94 -3.57 0.01
C TYR A 51 15.69 -2.37 -0.60
N ASP A 52 15.98 -1.35 0.22
CA ASP A 52 16.80 -0.16 -0.11
C ASP A 52 16.47 0.50 -1.45
N ARG A 53 15.27 1.09 -1.54
CA ARG A 53 14.72 1.64 -2.79
C ARG A 53 13.99 2.96 -2.59
N ARG A 54 13.64 3.59 -3.72
CA ARG A 54 12.70 4.69 -3.75
C ARG A 54 11.27 4.14 -3.72
N VAL A 55 10.45 4.64 -2.81
CA VAL A 55 9.03 4.30 -2.68
C VAL A 55 8.19 5.52 -3.02
N TYR A 56 7.12 5.33 -3.81
CA TYR A 56 6.16 6.37 -4.09
C TYR A 56 4.94 6.25 -3.18
N PHE A 57 4.57 7.36 -2.54
CA PHE A 57 3.34 7.47 -1.80
C PHE A 57 2.32 8.28 -2.59
N PRO A 58 1.22 7.67 -3.06
CA PRO A 58 0.09 8.40 -3.65
C PRO A 58 -0.59 9.32 -2.62
N GLU A 59 -1.51 10.17 -3.09
CA GLU A 59 -2.24 11.14 -2.26
C GLU A 59 -2.89 10.49 -1.01
N SER A 60 -2.23 10.66 0.13
CA SER A 60 -2.64 10.32 1.50
C SER A 60 -1.48 10.62 2.45
N ARG A 61 -1.69 10.41 3.75
CA ARG A 61 -0.60 10.16 4.69
C ARG A 61 -0.39 8.66 4.84
N TRP A 62 0.86 8.25 4.96
CA TRP A 62 1.27 6.85 5.03
C TRP A 62 2.11 6.61 6.26
N TYR A 63 1.79 5.54 6.99
CA TYR A 63 2.45 5.17 8.24
C TYR A 63 3.28 3.92 8.00
N ASP A 64 4.58 3.99 8.22
CA ASP A 64 5.42 2.80 8.25
C ASP A 64 5.01 1.90 9.41
N PHE A 65 4.62 0.67 9.09
CA PHE A 65 4.14 -0.32 10.05
C PHE A 65 5.16 -0.63 11.14
N TRP A 66 6.46 -0.59 10.80
CA TRP A 66 7.55 -0.97 11.69
C TRP A 66 8.06 0.20 12.53
N THR A 67 8.25 1.36 11.89
CA THR A 67 8.91 2.51 12.52
C THR A 67 7.94 3.56 13.04
N HIS A 68 6.65 3.47 12.66
CA HIS A 68 5.61 4.47 12.91
C HIS A 68 5.91 5.85 12.31
N LYS A 69 6.93 5.95 11.44
CA LYS A 69 7.22 7.18 10.71
C LYS A 69 6.09 7.47 9.74
N VAL A 70 5.74 8.76 9.65
CA VAL A 70 4.72 9.26 8.74
C VAL A 70 5.39 9.82 7.49
N TYR A 71 4.80 9.52 6.35
CA TYR A 71 5.17 10.04 5.04
C TYR A 71 3.97 10.73 4.42
N GLU A 72 4.21 11.89 3.83
CA GLU A 72 3.25 12.56 2.96
C GLU A 72 3.32 11.95 1.56
N SER A 73 2.44 12.38 0.65
CA SER A 73 2.53 11.97 -0.75
C SER A 73 3.85 12.39 -1.40
N GLY A 74 4.44 11.52 -2.21
CA GLY A 74 5.66 11.78 -2.96
C GLY A 74 6.66 10.64 -2.91
N TRP A 75 7.85 10.89 -3.45
CA TRP A 75 8.92 9.91 -3.52
C TRP A 75 9.88 10.00 -2.32
N TYR A 76 10.19 8.87 -1.70
CA TYR A 76 11.11 8.79 -0.58
C TYR A 76 12.10 7.64 -0.75
N ASP A 77 13.36 7.86 -0.35
CA ASP A 77 14.32 6.78 -0.22
C ASP A 77 14.06 6.03 1.09
N ILE A 78 13.65 4.77 0.98
CA ILE A 78 13.34 3.90 2.10
C ILE A 78 14.45 2.86 2.22
N LYS A 79 15.12 2.87 3.37
CA LYS A 79 16.10 1.84 3.75
C LYS A 79 15.48 0.93 4.78
N SER A 80 15.48 -0.37 4.51
CA SER A 80 14.90 -1.37 5.40
C SER A 80 15.55 -2.73 5.16
N ASP A 81 15.73 -3.47 6.24
CA ASP A 81 16.11 -4.88 6.25
C ASP A 81 14.89 -5.81 6.20
N LYS A 82 13.68 -5.24 6.13
CA LYS A 82 12.39 -5.93 6.12
C LYS A 82 11.57 -5.54 4.89
N ILE A 83 10.59 -6.38 4.57
CA ILE A 83 9.54 -5.99 3.62
C ILE A 83 8.84 -4.76 4.19
N THR A 84 8.81 -3.69 3.40
CA THR A 84 8.21 -2.44 3.82
C THR A 84 6.70 -2.50 3.66
N VAL A 85 6.00 -2.15 4.73
CA VAL A 85 4.54 -2.18 4.81
C VAL A 85 4.11 -0.80 5.29
N PHE A 86 3.29 -0.13 4.50
CA PHE A 86 2.78 1.20 4.81
C PHE A 86 1.27 1.15 4.95
N ILE A 87 0.77 1.75 6.03
CA ILE A 87 -0.65 1.84 6.32
C ILE A 87 -1.14 3.21 5.84
N LYS A 88 -2.17 3.21 5.01
CA LYS A 88 -2.84 4.43 4.56
C LYS A 88 -3.55 5.12 5.72
N GLU A 89 -3.62 6.44 5.71
CA GLU A 89 -4.38 7.18 6.72
C GLU A 89 -5.89 6.85 6.70
N ASN A 90 -6.53 6.98 7.87
CA ASN A 90 -7.98 6.87 8.06
C ASN A 90 -8.55 5.47 7.73
N VAL A 91 -7.74 4.43 7.92
CA VAL A 91 -8.15 3.04 7.74
C VAL A 91 -8.21 2.29 9.07
N ILE A 92 -9.15 1.36 9.18
CA ILE A 92 -9.23 0.41 10.29
C ILE A 92 -8.64 -0.90 9.81
N LEU A 93 -7.54 -1.31 10.43
CA LEU A 93 -6.92 -2.61 10.18
C LEU A 93 -7.39 -3.63 11.23
N PRO A 94 -8.22 -4.61 10.87
CA PRO A 94 -8.49 -5.75 11.75
C PRO A 94 -7.26 -6.67 11.80
N ILE A 95 -6.43 -6.44 12.82
CA ILE A 95 -5.17 -7.18 13.06
C ILE A 95 -5.32 -8.38 14.01
N LEU A 96 -6.54 -8.69 14.47
CA LEU A 96 -6.85 -9.82 15.35
C LEU A 96 -7.91 -10.72 14.70
#